data_AF-A0A2T0LY25-F1
#
_entry.id   AF-A0A2T0LY25-F1
#
_cell.length_a   1.000
_cell.length_b   1.000
_cell.length_c   1.000
_cell.angle_alpha   90.00
_cell.angle_beta   90.00
_cell.angle_gamma   90.00
#
_symmetry.space_group_name_H-M   'P 1'
#
loop_
_entity.id
_entity.type
_entity.pdbx_description
1 polymer ?
#
loop_
_entity_poly.entity_id
_entity_poly.type
_entity_poly.pdbx_seq_one_letter_code
_entity_poly.pdbx_strand_id
1 'polypeptide(L)' 'MSKKHAHDPKAIVRKRIKAGKVKKKCCQSKPRCKKCPVLALKKAKAELAKAA' A
#
# COMPACT_ATOMS: atom_id res chain seq x y z
N MET A 1 8.34 -19.04 11.97
CA MET A 1 7.78 -18.37 10.75
C MET A 1 6.31 -18.04 11.01
N SER A 2 6.03 -16.92 11.69
CA SER A 2 4.69 -16.63 12.25
C SER A 2 3.69 -16.16 11.19
N LYS A 3 2.62 -16.95 11.02
CA LYS A 3 1.44 -16.75 10.13
C LYS A 3 0.55 -15.54 10.51
N LYS A 4 1.12 -14.34 10.75
CA LYS A 4 0.32 -13.13 11.08
C LYS A 4 0.34 -12.04 10.00
N HIS A 5 1.06 -12.24 8.89
CA HIS A 5 1.25 -11.20 7.87
C HIS A 5 0.41 -11.36 6.59
N ALA A 6 -0.46 -12.37 6.50
CA ALA A 6 -1.27 -12.59 5.28
C ALA A 6 -2.21 -11.40 4.97
N HIS A 7 -2.68 -10.70 6.00
CA HIS A 7 -3.60 -9.56 5.89
C HIS A 7 -2.99 -8.21 6.29
N ASP A 8 -1.67 -8.06 6.28
CA ASP A 8 -1.07 -6.77 6.60
C ASP A 8 -1.14 -5.81 5.37
N PRO A 9 -1.83 -4.65 5.48
CA PRO A 9 -1.94 -3.70 4.37
C PRO A 9 -0.58 -3.15 3.93
N LYS A 10 0.42 -3.09 4.81
CA LYS A 10 1.78 -2.64 4.44
C LYS A 10 2.48 -3.71 3.62
N ALA A 11 2.26 -4.99 3.88
CA ALA A 11 2.81 -6.07 3.06
C ALA A 11 2.30 -6.00 1.61
N ILE A 12 1.01 -5.72 1.41
CA ILE A 12 0.40 -5.51 0.09
C ILE A 12 1.05 -4.31 -0.62
N VAL A 13 1.23 -3.19 0.09
CA VAL A 13 1.87 -2.00 -0.49
C VAL A 13 3.34 -2.26 -0.82
N ARG A 14 4.09 -2.97 0.03
CA ARG A 14 5.48 -3.38 -0.25
C ARG A 14 5.58 -4.25 -1.51
N LYS A 15 4.65 -5.19 -1.70
CA LYS A 15 4.55 -5.99 -2.95
C LYS A 15 4.28 -5.09 -4.17
N ARG A 16 3.34 -4.14 -4.05
CA ARG A 16 3.02 -3.19 -5.14
C ARG A 16 4.17 -2.22 -5.44
N ILE A 17 4.99 -1.86 -4.46
CA ILE A 17 6.23 -1.08 -4.66
C ILE A 17 7.26 -1.91 -5.42
N LYS A 18 7.49 -3.16 -5.00
CA LYS A 18 8.42 -4.08 -5.69
C LYS A 18 8.00 -4.35 -7.14
N ALA A 19 6.70 -4.43 -7.40
CA ALA A 19 6.14 -4.58 -8.74
C ALA A 19 6.14 -3.27 -9.58
N GLY A 20 6.70 -2.17 -9.10
CA GLY A 20 6.75 -0.89 -9.81
C GLY A 20 5.41 -0.15 -9.95
N LYS A 21 4.33 -0.70 -9.38
CA LYS A 21 2.98 -0.11 -9.43
C LYS A 21 2.83 1.10 -8.50
N VAL A 22 3.66 1.18 -7.46
CA VAL A 22 3.65 2.25 -6.45
C VAL A 22 5.06 2.82 -6.28
N LYS A 23 5.17 4.15 -6.11
CA LYS A 23 6.45 4.81 -5.85
C LYS A 23 7.02 4.40 -4.49
N LYS A 24 8.35 4.24 -4.40
CA LYS A 24 9.06 3.99 -3.14
C LYS A 24 8.88 5.13 -2.12
N LYS A 25 8.85 6.38 -2.58
CA LYS A 25 8.69 7.58 -1.74
C LYS A 25 7.42 8.36 -2.11
N CYS A 26 6.81 9.00 -1.11
CA CYS A 26 5.72 9.95 -1.33
C CYS A 26 6.27 11.20 -2.03
N CYS A 27 5.52 11.78 -2.95
CA CYS A 27 5.98 12.93 -3.73
C CYS A 27 6.06 14.23 -2.93
N GLN A 28 5.52 14.27 -1.70
CA GLN A 28 5.50 15.37 -0.70
C GLN A 28 5.24 16.80 -1.24
N SER A 29 6.12 17.31 -2.08
CA SER A 29 6.08 18.59 -2.81
C SER A 29 5.02 18.67 -3.91
N LYS A 30 4.44 17.54 -4.34
CA LYS A 30 3.38 17.49 -5.37
C LYS A 30 2.09 16.89 -4.80
N PRO A 31 0.92 17.26 -5.34
CA PRO A 31 -0.34 16.59 -4.99
C PRO A 31 -0.21 15.07 -5.14
N ARG A 32 -0.95 14.33 -4.31
CA ARG A 32 -0.80 12.87 -4.19
C ARG A 32 -1.05 12.19 -5.54
N CYS A 33 0.01 11.73 -6.20
CA CYS A 33 -0.11 11.04 -7.49
C CYS A 33 -0.79 9.67 -7.35
N LYS A 34 -1.36 9.15 -8.45
CA LYS A 34 -2.05 7.84 -8.48
C LYS A 34 -1.17 6.67 -7.97
N LYS A 35 0.16 6.78 -8.09
CA LYS A 35 1.16 5.80 -7.61
C LYS A 35 1.68 6.10 -6.19
N CYS A 36 1.04 6.97 -5.42
CA CYS A 36 1.52 7.38 -4.10
C CYS A 36 1.41 6.24 -3.07
N PRO A 37 2.48 5.93 -2.30
CA PRO A 37 2.45 4.87 -1.30
C PRO A 37 1.41 5.11 -0.19
N VAL A 38 1.11 6.36 0.14
CA VAL A 38 0.08 6.71 1.13
C VAL A 38 -1.33 6.40 0.63
N LEU A 39 -1.62 6.70 -0.64
CA LEU A 39 -2.91 6.34 -1.25
C LEU A 39 -3.05 4.82 -1.38
N ALA A 40 -1.96 4.13 -1.75
CA ALA A 40 -1.95 2.68 -1.81
C ALA A 40 -2.22 2.04 -0.43
N LEU A 41 -1.68 2.60 0.66
CA LEU A 41 -1.95 2.15 2.02
C LEU A 41 -3.41 2.39 2.42
N LYS A 42 -3.97 3.57 2.13
CA LYS A 42 -5.38 3.85 2.41
C LYS A 42 -6.31 2.89 1.67
N LYS A 43 -6.05 2.65 0.37
CA LYS A 43 -6.81 1.68 -0.42
C LYS A 43 -6.69 0.28 0.16
N ALA A 44 -5.48 -0.19 0.45
CA ALA A 44 -5.28 -1.52 1.02
C ALA A 44 -5.99 -1.71 2.37
N LYS A 45 -6.00 -0.69 3.23
CA LYS A 45 -6.77 -0.70 4.48
C LYS A 45 -8.29 -0.76 4.24
N ALA A 46 -8.79 0.06 3.32
CA ALA A 46 -10.20 0.07 2.96
C ALA A 46 -10.66 -1.26 2.35
N GLU A 47 -9.85 -1.88 1.49
CA GLU A 47 -10.15 -3.18 0.91
C GLU A 47 -10.15 -4.29 1.97
N LEU A 48 -9.22 -4.25 2.92
CA LEU A 48 -9.21 -5.18 4.05
C LEU A 48 -10.42 -5.00 4.97
N ALA A 49 -10.83 -3.75 5.24
CA ALA A 49 -12.01 -3.46 6.04
C ALA A 49 -13.33 -3.81 5.33
N LYS A 50 -13.33 -3.84 3.99
CA LYS A 50 -14.49 -4.26 3.17
C LYS A 50 -14.54 -5.78 2.96
N ALA A 51 -13.41 -6.47 3.19
CA ALA A 51 -13.29 -7.92 3.07
C ALA A 51 -13.43 -8.66 4.42
N ALA A 52 -13.69 -7.92 5.50
CA ALA A 52 -14.06 -8.42 6.82
C ALA A 52 -15.56 -8.19 7.04
#